data_AF-A0A847NT46-F1
#
_entry.id   AF-A0A847NT46-F1
#
_cell.length_a   1.000
_cell.length_b   1.000
_cell.length_c   1.000
_cell.angle_alpha   90.00
_cell.angle_beta   90.00
_cell.angle_gamma   90.00
#
_symmetry.space_group_name_H-M   'P 1'
#
loop_
_entity.id
_entity.type
_entity.pdbx_description
1 polymer ?
#
loop_
_entity_poly.entity_id
_entity_poly.type
_entity_poly.pdbx_seq_one_letter_code
_entity_poly.pdbx_strand_id
1 'polypeptide(L)'
;MVDENNFSTNAISYTLQGTNNAGNGKLIANITTRTGINTTNIKLGRGNFTGVLENAVHTYQMYFYFYETNTGQSNDLGKTFRAHITMEKYTPVPLNTYLLGLAGTNQGTGKVINENGYRYEGLNPNNYVRFNNELWRIIGVFDSATHGKTGQNLVKITRTTSIGTRYWNDNTNTGDWEYAGSLKDYLNGTYYNGLVSNSKNMIETITWKLGKTPTAGFNNPINVAYSSERASGASTTSAKVGLIYPSDYLYAALVDTCNRSQILYSTYNTSGCYNQNWLFNNGAYWTITGNLASNGQATFVSSNGSVSSTLARNIKQNVFPVVYLKATTLKMDGTGTSANPYIIE
;
A
#
# COMPACT_ATOMS: atom_id res chain seq x y z
N MET A 1 -27.51 3.15 -13.13
CA MET A 1 -27.07 3.87 -14.34
C MET A 1 -27.91 5.13 -14.49
N VAL A 2 -27.34 6.15 -15.11
CA VAL A 2 -27.98 7.44 -15.38
C VAL A 2 -28.30 7.45 -16.87
N ASP A 3 -29.59 7.41 -17.17
CA ASP A 3 -30.12 7.33 -18.53
C ASP A 3 -30.25 8.73 -19.16
N GLU A 4 -30.56 9.73 -18.33
CA GLU A 4 -30.61 11.14 -18.73
C GLU A 4 -30.26 12.02 -17.53
N ASN A 5 -29.43 13.03 -17.75
CA ASN A 5 -29.23 14.12 -16.80
C ASN A 5 -28.90 15.41 -17.57
N ASN A 6 -29.90 16.27 -17.76
CA ASN A 6 -29.69 17.52 -18.49
C ASN A 6 -29.38 18.71 -17.56
N PHE A 7 -29.40 18.48 -16.24
CA PHE A 7 -29.14 19.49 -15.22
C PHE A 7 -27.75 20.10 -15.33
N SER A 8 -27.61 21.31 -14.81
CA SER A 8 -26.32 21.97 -14.68
C SER A 8 -25.38 21.15 -13.79
N THR A 9 -24.08 21.30 -14.02
CA THR A 9 -23.06 20.54 -13.30
C THR A 9 -23.25 20.70 -11.79
N ASN A 10 -23.31 19.57 -11.08
CA ASN A 10 -23.51 19.49 -9.62
C ASN A 10 -24.87 19.94 -9.08
N ALA A 11 -25.87 20.20 -9.92
CA ALA A 11 -27.21 20.59 -9.44
C ALA A 11 -27.88 19.51 -8.58
N ILE A 12 -27.80 18.24 -9.01
CA ILE A 12 -28.39 17.11 -8.29
C ILE A 12 -27.37 16.50 -7.36
N SER A 13 -27.78 16.36 -6.10
CA SER A 13 -27.10 15.62 -5.05
C SER A 13 -27.87 14.35 -4.69
N TYR A 14 -27.17 13.38 -4.11
CA TYR A 14 -27.79 12.16 -3.63
C TYR A 14 -27.21 11.64 -2.32
N THR A 15 -28.03 10.91 -1.58
CA THR A 15 -27.65 10.14 -0.39
C THR A 15 -28.05 8.67 -0.58
N LEU A 16 -27.43 7.79 0.19
CA LEU A 16 -27.80 6.38 0.31
C LEU A 16 -27.71 5.96 1.76
N GLN A 17 -28.76 5.37 2.30
CA GLN A 17 -28.76 4.80 3.65
C GLN A 17 -29.22 3.35 3.59
N GLY A 18 -28.42 2.45 4.16
CA GLY A 18 -28.73 1.03 4.26
C GLY A 18 -29.24 0.66 5.65
N THR A 19 -30.17 -0.29 5.72
CA THR A 19 -30.61 -0.95 6.96
C THR A 19 -30.48 -2.47 6.78
N ASN A 20 -29.89 -3.13 7.78
CA ASN A 20 -29.76 -4.57 7.86
C ASN A 20 -30.40 -5.03 9.18
N ASN A 21 -31.70 -5.26 9.14
CA ASN A 21 -32.46 -5.64 10.33
C ASN A 21 -32.18 -7.08 10.79
N ALA A 22 -31.66 -7.92 9.89
CA ALA A 22 -31.41 -9.33 10.13
C ALA A 22 -29.94 -9.64 10.52
N GLY A 23 -29.05 -8.65 10.47
CA GLY A 23 -27.63 -8.80 10.83
C GLY A 23 -26.84 -9.76 9.94
N ASN A 24 -27.36 -10.11 8.76
CA ASN A 24 -26.89 -11.21 7.93
C ASN A 24 -25.98 -10.76 6.79
N GLY A 25 -25.11 -9.79 7.05
CA GLY A 25 -24.21 -9.30 6.01
C GLY A 25 -23.70 -7.89 6.22
N LYS A 26 -22.90 -7.44 5.25
CA LYS A 26 -22.38 -6.07 5.18
C LYS A 26 -23.26 -5.26 4.24
N LEU A 27 -23.72 -4.12 4.74
CA LEU A 27 -24.40 -3.11 3.93
C LEU A 27 -23.43 -2.40 2.99
N ILE A 28 -23.96 -1.88 1.89
CA ILE A 28 -23.31 -0.79 1.17
C ILE A 28 -23.13 0.38 2.15
N ALA A 29 -21.92 0.93 2.21
CA ALA A 29 -21.63 2.08 3.08
C ALA A 29 -22.56 3.26 2.75
N ASN A 30 -23.04 3.94 3.80
CA ASN A 30 -23.90 5.10 3.64
C ASN A 30 -23.20 6.20 2.84
N ILE A 31 -23.94 6.82 1.93
CA ILE A 31 -23.52 8.02 1.20
C ILE A 31 -24.23 9.18 1.88
N THR A 32 -23.50 10.01 2.63
CA THR A 32 -24.06 11.14 3.38
C THR A 32 -24.47 12.28 2.47
N THR A 33 -23.58 12.72 1.57
CA THR A 33 -23.88 13.64 0.47
C THR A 33 -22.86 13.43 -0.63
N ARG A 34 -23.33 13.28 -1.87
CA ARG A 34 -22.49 13.40 -3.06
C ARG A 34 -23.18 14.29 -4.08
N THR A 35 -22.44 15.26 -4.60
CA THR A 35 -22.85 16.15 -5.68
C THR A 35 -22.28 15.67 -7.00
N GLY A 36 -22.91 16.04 -8.11
CA GLY A 36 -22.28 15.88 -9.43
C GLY A 36 -22.49 14.50 -10.03
N ILE A 37 -23.73 14.22 -10.42
CA ILE A 37 -24.06 13.10 -11.31
C ILE A 37 -23.58 13.45 -12.73
N ASN A 38 -22.27 13.36 -12.95
CA ASN A 38 -21.61 13.74 -14.20
C ASN A 38 -21.18 12.54 -15.06
N THR A 39 -21.49 11.33 -14.62
CA THR A 39 -21.20 10.09 -15.35
C THR A 39 -22.49 9.32 -15.63
N THR A 40 -22.47 8.52 -16.69
CA THR A 40 -23.54 7.56 -17.02
C THR A 40 -23.63 6.42 -16.01
N ASN A 41 -22.52 6.14 -15.29
CA ASN A 41 -22.45 5.07 -14.31
C ASN A 41 -21.93 5.58 -12.97
N ILE A 42 -22.75 5.42 -11.94
CA ILE A 42 -22.42 5.76 -10.55
C ILE A 42 -22.43 4.47 -9.74
N LYS A 43 -21.26 4.10 -9.19
CA LYS A 43 -21.16 2.98 -8.26
C LYS A 43 -21.61 3.42 -6.87
N LEU A 44 -22.73 2.85 -6.41
CA LEU A 44 -23.27 3.10 -5.07
C LEU A 44 -22.46 2.40 -3.96
N GLY A 45 -21.90 1.23 -4.25
CA GLY A 45 -20.92 0.55 -3.40
C GLY A 45 -21.04 -0.97 -3.50
N ARG A 46 -20.61 -1.68 -2.45
CA ARG A 46 -20.66 -3.15 -2.36
C ARG A 46 -21.20 -3.56 -1.01
N GLY A 47 -22.11 -4.54 -1.03
CA GLY A 47 -22.60 -5.24 0.15
C GLY A 47 -22.61 -6.74 -0.14
N ASN A 48 -22.73 -7.54 0.90
CA ASN A 48 -22.82 -8.99 0.78
C ASN A 48 -23.70 -9.56 1.88
N PHE A 49 -24.34 -10.69 1.61
CA PHE A 49 -24.97 -11.50 2.64
C PHE A 49 -23.97 -12.52 3.19
N THR A 50 -24.12 -12.90 4.46
CA THR A 50 -23.31 -13.89 5.17
C THR A 50 -24.20 -14.74 6.07
N GLY A 51 -23.86 -16.01 6.25
CA GLY A 51 -24.59 -16.92 7.14
C GLY A 51 -25.84 -17.53 6.50
N VAL A 52 -26.85 -17.83 7.32
CA VAL A 52 -28.13 -18.40 6.85
C VAL A 52 -28.89 -17.34 6.06
N LEU A 53 -29.17 -17.63 4.79
CA LEU A 53 -29.76 -16.68 3.85
C LEU A 53 -31.30 -16.67 3.86
N GLU A 54 -31.91 -17.49 4.72
CA GLU A 54 -33.37 -17.56 4.84
C GLU A 54 -33.88 -16.19 5.31
N ASN A 55 -34.68 -15.54 4.45
CA ASN A 55 -35.20 -14.18 4.65
C ASN A 55 -34.14 -13.07 4.69
N ALA A 56 -33.00 -13.25 4.02
CA ALA A 56 -31.96 -12.23 4.02
C ALA A 56 -32.32 -10.97 3.23
N VAL A 57 -32.54 -9.86 3.93
CA VAL A 57 -32.95 -8.59 3.34
C VAL A 57 -32.05 -7.45 3.82
N HIS A 58 -31.47 -6.74 2.85
CA HIS A 58 -30.91 -5.41 3.05
C HIS A 58 -31.85 -4.39 2.38
N THR A 59 -32.25 -3.36 3.11
CA THR A 59 -33.11 -2.29 2.58
C THR A 59 -32.29 -1.02 2.42
N TYR A 60 -32.41 -0.38 1.26
CA TYR A 60 -31.70 0.86 0.95
C TYR A 60 -32.68 1.98 0.62
N GLN A 61 -32.46 3.15 1.19
CA GLN A 61 -33.17 4.38 0.88
C GLN A 61 -32.22 5.32 0.16
N MET A 62 -32.59 5.71 -1.07
CA MET A 62 -31.83 6.66 -1.89
C MET A 62 -32.64 7.94 -2.04
N TYR A 63 -32.04 9.07 -1.70
CA TYR A 63 -32.66 10.38 -1.88
C TYR A 63 -31.91 11.15 -2.95
N PHE A 64 -32.64 11.82 -3.84
CA PHE A 64 -32.12 12.79 -4.79
C PHE A 64 -32.68 14.16 -4.42
N TYR A 65 -31.82 15.17 -4.38
CA TYR A 65 -32.19 16.51 -3.93
C TYR A 65 -31.29 17.58 -4.52
N PHE A 66 -31.77 18.82 -4.51
CA PHE A 66 -30.95 20.00 -4.79
C PHE A 66 -30.29 20.44 -3.48
N TYR A 67 -28.98 20.69 -3.52
CA TYR A 67 -28.29 21.25 -2.37
C TYR A 67 -28.63 22.73 -2.25
N GLU A 68 -28.89 23.21 -1.03
CA GLU A 68 -29.17 24.63 -0.80
C GLU A 68 -27.88 25.44 -0.99
N THR A 69 -27.86 26.30 -2.00
CA THR A 69 -26.71 27.13 -2.37
C THR A 69 -26.96 28.62 -2.18
N ASN A 70 -28.17 29.03 -1.77
CA ASN A 70 -28.63 30.42 -1.73
C ASN A 70 -28.48 31.15 -3.09
N THR A 71 -28.51 30.41 -4.20
CA THR A 71 -28.43 30.94 -5.57
C THR A 71 -29.62 30.44 -6.40
N GLY A 72 -30.11 31.27 -7.30
CA GLY A 72 -31.23 30.92 -8.17
C GLY A 72 -30.87 29.76 -9.12
N GLN A 73 -31.72 28.74 -9.17
CA GLN A 73 -31.55 27.55 -10.02
C GLN A 73 -32.39 27.63 -11.31
N SER A 74 -32.74 28.84 -11.78
CA SER A 74 -33.58 29.05 -12.97
C SER A 74 -33.03 28.39 -14.23
N ASN A 75 -31.70 28.23 -14.32
CA ASN A 75 -31.02 27.53 -15.41
C ASN A 75 -31.36 26.04 -15.49
N ASP A 76 -31.95 25.47 -14.44
CA ASP A 76 -32.33 24.05 -14.35
C ASP A 76 -33.83 23.80 -14.45
N LEU A 77 -34.61 24.85 -14.69
CA LEU A 77 -36.06 24.73 -14.87
C LEU A 77 -36.40 23.86 -16.09
N GLY A 78 -37.32 22.91 -15.90
CA GLY A 78 -37.82 22.05 -16.97
C GLY A 78 -36.88 20.93 -17.41
N LYS A 79 -35.76 20.73 -16.72
CA LYS A 79 -34.80 19.67 -17.03
C LYS A 79 -35.19 18.33 -16.42
N THR A 80 -34.66 17.26 -17.02
CA THR A 80 -35.02 15.87 -16.70
C THR A 80 -33.82 15.12 -16.15
N PHE A 81 -34.10 14.27 -15.14
CA PHE A 81 -33.19 13.25 -14.63
C PHE A 81 -33.88 11.88 -14.71
N ARG A 82 -33.25 10.91 -15.36
CA ARG A 82 -33.70 9.52 -15.46
C ARG A 82 -32.56 8.59 -15.08
N ALA A 83 -32.84 7.62 -14.21
CA ALA A 83 -31.88 6.63 -13.77
C ALA A 83 -32.58 5.35 -13.33
N HIS A 84 -31.84 4.25 -13.35
CA HIS A 84 -32.26 2.97 -12.80
C HIS A 84 -31.14 2.34 -11.98
N ILE A 85 -31.48 1.46 -11.03
CA ILE A 85 -30.52 0.76 -10.18
C ILE A 85 -30.29 -0.63 -10.76
N THR A 86 -29.03 -0.97 -10.99
CA THR A 86 -28.61 -2.34 -11.33
C THR A 86 -27.86 -2.95 -10.16
N MET A 87 -28.10 -4.24 -9.93
CA MET A 87 -27.35 -5.05 -8.98
C MET A 87 -26.66 -6.16 -9.76
N GLU A 88 -25.35 -6.24 -9.61
CA GLU A 88 -24.54 -7.22 -10.32
C GLU A 88 -23.80 -8.10 -9.33
N LYS A 89 -23.71 -9.40 -9.65
CA LYS A 89 -22.83 -10.30 -8.91
C LYS A 89 -21.40 -9.81 -9.07
N TYR A 90 -20.75 -9.53 -7.94
CA TYR A 90 -19.33 -9.23 -7.92
C TYR A 90 -18.55 -10.45 -7.40
N THR A 91 -17.63 -10.94 -8.21
CA THR A 91 -16.63 -11.93 -7.76
C THR A 91 -15.34 -11.18 -7.47
N PRO A 92 -14.92 -11.04 -6.20
CA PRO A 92 -13.65 -10.44 -5.88
C PRO A 92 -12.50 -11.21 -6.51
N VAL A 93 -11.48 -10.49 -6.93
CA VAL A 93 -10.26 -11.07 -7.48
C VAL A 93 -9.14 -11.02 -6.43
N PRO A 94 -8.23 -12.00 -6.41
CA PRO A 94 -7.02 -11.90 -5.60
C PRO A 94 -6.26 -10.59 -5.87
N LEU A 95 -5.83 -9.92 -4.81
CA LEU A 95 -5.19 -8.61 -4.91
C LEU A 95 -3.91 -8.67 -5.74
N ASN A 96 -3.10 -9.70 -5.55
CA ASN A 96 -1.90 -9.95 -6.36
C ASN A 96 -2.24 -10.01 -7.86
N THR A 97 -3.25 -10.78 -8.27
CA THR A 97 -3.69 -10.91 -9.66
C THR A 97 -4.15 -9.57 -10.23
N TYR A 98 -4.95 -8.82 -9.47
CA TYR A 98 -5.38 -7.48 -9.88
C TYR A 98 -4.18 -6.55 -10.13
N LEU A 99 -3.23 -6.51 -9.20
CA LEU A 99 -2.06 -5.63 -9.29
C LEU A 99 -1.10 -6.04 -10.42
N LEU A 100 -0.93 -7.34 -10.69
CA LEU A 100 -0.17 -7.83 -11.85
C LEU A 100 -0.78 -7.32 -13.17
N GLY A 101 -2.12 -7.26 -13.26
CA GLY A 101 -2.82 -6.70 -14.41
C GLY A 101 -2.64 -5.18 -14.60
N LEU A 102 -2.07 -4.47 -13.62
CA LEU A 102 -1.75 -3.04 -13.73
C LEU A 102 -0.35 -2.79 -14.32
N ALA A 103 0.45 -3.83 -14.58
CA ALA A 103 1.81 -3.68 -15.10
C ALA A 103 1.83 -2.83 -16.39
N GLY A 104 2.73 -1.85 -16.44
CA GLY A 104 2.87 -0.91 -17.55
C GLY A 104 1.80 0.20 -17.61
N THR A 105 0.75 0.14 -16.77
CA THR A 105 -0.31 1.16 -16.75
C THR A 105 0.04 2.33 -15.85
N ASN A 106 -0.47 3.52 -16.20
CA ASN A 106 -0.36 4.70 -15.34
C ASN A 106 -1.23 4.53 -14.10
N GLN A 107 -0.66 4.85 -12.94
CA GLN A 107 -1.30 4.79 -11.64
C GLN A 107 -1.01 6.11 -10.92
N GLY A 108 -1.94 7.07 -10.95
CA GLY A 108 -1.69 8.42 -10.44
C GLY A 108 -0.59 9.11 -11.25
N THR A 109 0.43 9.65 -10.59
CA THR A 109 1.62 10.23 -11.27
C THR A 109 2.72 9.19 -11.52
N GLY A 110 2.42 7.90 -11.36
CA GLY A 110 3.37 6.81 -11.37
C GLY A 110 2.94 5.64 -12.24
N LYS A 111 3.64 4.50 -12.12
CA LYS A 111 3.36 3.25 -12.86
C LYS A 111 3.60 2.02 -11.99
N VAL A 112 3.14 0.87 -12.46
CA VAL A 112 3.60 -0.44 -11.96
C VAL A 112 4.59 -1.00 -12.98
N ILE A 113 5.86 -1.15 -12.59
CA ILE A 113 6.93 -1.68 -13.45
C ILE A 113 7.42 -3.00 -12.92
N ASN A 114 7.67 -3.96 -13.82
CA ASN A 114 8.32 -5.22 -13.47
C ASN A 114 9.84 -5.06 -13.53
N GLU A 115 10.43 -4.65 -12.41
CA GLU A 115 11.88 -4.64 -12.21
C GLU A 115 12.20 -5.25 -10.84
N ASN A 116 12.64 -6.51 -10.86
CA ASN A 116 12.87 -7.30 -9.65
C ASN A 116 11.63 -7.36 -8.74
N GLY A 117 10.48 -7.62 -9.36
CA GLY A 117 9.15 -7.54 -8.78
C GLY A 117 8.29 -6.47 -9.48
N TYR A 118 6.97 -6.60 -9.37
CA TYR A 118 6.01 -5.64 -9.94
C TYR A 118 5.79 -4.51 -8.93
N ARG A 119 6.54 -3.43 -9.07
CA ARG A 119 6.66 -2.36 -8.06
C ARG A 119 5.91 -1.11 -8.50
N TYR A 120 5.29 -0.44 -7.53
CA TYR A 120 4.81 0.92 -7.75
C TYR A 120 5.99 1.89 -7.71
N GLU A 121 6.04 2.80 -8.69
CA GLU A 121 7.01 3.89 -8.76
C GLU A 121 6.35 5.24 -9.03
N GLY A 122 7.08 6.33 -8.80
CA GLY A 122 6.64 7.71 -9.02
C GLY A 122 6.30 8.44 -7.72
N LEU A 123 6.06 9.75 -7.80
CA LEU A 123 5.86 10.61 -6.62
C LEU A 123 4.56 10.30 -5.87
N ASN A 124 3.45 10.14 -6.59
CA ASN A 124 2.14 9.89 -6.00
C ASN A 124 1.36 8.83 -6.81
N PRO A 125 1.78 7.56 -6.75
CA PRO A 125 1.05 6.50 -7.39
C PRO A 125 -0.24 6.15 -6.64
N ASN A 126 -1.19 5.54 -7.36
CA ASN A 126 -2.43 5.00 -6.78
C ASN A 126 -2.16 3.66 -6.06
N ASN A 127 -1.39 3.71 -4.98
CA ASN A 127 -0.93 2.53 -4.25
C ASN A 127 -1.41 2.48 -2.79
N TYR A 128 -2.47 3.19 -2.42
CA TYR A 128 -3.01 3.19 -1.07
C TYR A 128 -3.93 1.99 -0.83
N VAL A 129 -3.86 1.40 0.37
CA VAL A 129 -4.69 0.27 0.80
C VAL A 129 -5.11 0.44 2.27
N ARG A 130 -6.34 0.04 2.61
CA ARG A 130 -6.81 -0.02 4.00
C ARG A 130 -6.36 -1.32 4.64
N PHE A 131 -5.60 -1.22 5.72
CA PHE A 131 -5.12 -2.37 6.48
C PHE A 131 -4.99 -1.99 7.96
N ASN A 132 -5.37 -2.88 8.86
CA ASN A 132 -5.37 -2.64 10.31
C ASN A 132 -6.12 -1.35 10.72
N ASN A 133 -7.27 -1.07 10.11
CA ASN A 133 -8.05 0.17 10.29
C ASN A 133 -7.29 1.47 9.97
N GLU A 134 -6.12 1.37 9.34
CA GLU A 134 -5.23 2.48 8.99
C GLU A 134 -5.02 2.53 7.48
N LEU A 135 -4.35 3.60 7.02
CA LEU A 135 -3.92 3.74 5.64
C LEU A 135 -2.50 3.20 5.46
N TRP A 136 -2.33 2.26 4.56
CA TRP A 136 -1.06 1.65 4.19
C TRP A 136 -0.79 1.87 2.70
N ARG A 137 0.44 1.57 2.26
CA ARG A 137 0.90 1.72 0.89
C ARG A 137 1.41 0.39 0.36
N ILE A 138 1.06 0.06 -0.88
CA ILE A 138 1.53 -1.13 -1.57
C ILE A 138 2.88 -0.82 -2.19
N ILE A 139 3.88 -1.64 -1.87
CA ILE A 139 5.20 -1.59 -2.48
C ILE A 139 5.15 -2.28 -3.84
N GLY A 140 4.58 -3.49 -3.89
CA GLY A 140 4.50 -4.26 -5.12
C GLY A 140 4.06 -5.70 -4.91
N VAL A 141 4.08 -6.46 -6.00
CA VAL A 141 3.85 -7.91 -6.04
C VAL A 141 5.17 -8.61 -6.31
N PHE A 142 5.45 -9.65 -5.52
CA PHE A 142 6.72 -10.35 -5.53
C PHE A 142 6.52 -11.86 -5.60
N ASP A 143 7.44 -12.55 -6.25
CA ASP A 143 7.36 -13.99 -6.51
C ASP A 143 7.97 -14.85 -5.39
N SER A 144 7.85 -16.17 -5.55
CA SER A 144 8.34 -17.16 -4.60
C SER A 144 9.83 -17.04 -4.28
N ALA A 145 10.68 -16.60 -5.22
CA ALA A 145 12.11 -16.43 -5.00
C ALA A 145 12.39 -15.30 -3.99
N THR A 146 11.50 -14.31 -3.91
CA THR A 146 11.66 -13.15 -3.03
C THR A 146 11.33 -13.45 -1.56
N HIS A 147 10.39 -14.35 -1.29
CA HIS A 147 9.77 -14.52 0.03
C HIS A 147 9.67 -15.99 0.49
N GLY A 148 10.11 -16.95 -0.34
CA GLY A 148 10.18 -18.37 0.01
C GLY A 148 8.82 -19.09 0.04
N LYS A 149 7.77 -18.55 -0.59
CA LYS A 149 6.47 -19.24 -0.69
C LYS A 149 6.29 -19.78 -2.10
N THR A 150 6.58 -21.07 -2.26
CA THR A 150 6.55 -21.78 -3.53
C THR A 150 5.23 -21.58 -4.27
N GLY A 151 5.32 -21.23 -5.55
CA GLY A 151 4.16 -21.08 -6.44
C GLY A 151 3.24 -19.89 -6.14
N GLN A 152 3.64 -18.98 -5.26
CA GLN A 152 2.81 -17.83 -4.87
C GLN A 152 3.46 -16.50 -5.25
N ASN A 153 2.61 -15.57 -5.70
CA ASN A 153 2.92 -14.16 -5.78
C ASN A 153 2.24 -13.45 -4.61
N LEU A 154 3.01 -12.73 -3.79
CA LEU A 154 2.49 -12.06 -2.60
C LEU A 154 2.58 -10.54 -2.73
N VAL A 155 1.63 -9.84 -2.10
CA VAL A 155 1.59 -8.37 -2.10
C VAL A 155 2.32 -7.85 -0.87
N LYS A 156 3.33 -7.02 -1.07
CA LYS A 156 4.08 -6.38 0.00
C LYS A 156 3.51 -5.00 0.27
N ILE A 157 3.20 -4.71 1.53
CA ILE A 157 2.66 -3.42 1.96
C ILE A 157 3.45 -2.84 3.13
N THR A 158 3.47 -1.52 3.26
CA THR A 158 4.12 -0.77 4.34
C THR A 158 3.17 0.25 4.95
N ARG A 159 3.36 0.57 6.23
CA ARG A 159 2.64 1.67 6.87
C ARG A 159 2.94 3.00 6.19
N THR A 160 1.94 3.88 6.13
CA THR A 160 2.13 5.26 5.68
C THR A 160 2.73 6.14 6.78
N THR A 161 2.49 5.80 8.05
CA THR A 161 2.97 6.54 9.22
C THR A 161 3.89 5.71 10.10
N SER A 162 4.94 6.35 10.60
CA SER A 162 5.94 5.76 11.50
C SER A 162 5.28 5.34 12.82
N ILE A 163 5.70 4.21 13.37
CA ILE A 163 5.31 3.78 14.74
C ILE A 163 6.24 4.36 15.83
N GLY A 164 6.91 5.46 15.51
CA GLY A 164 7.92 6.11 16.34
C GLY A 164 9.35 5.66 16.01
N THR A 165 10.31 6.29 16.68
CA THR A 165 11.72 6.01 16.49
C THR A 165 12.21 4.90 17.40
N ARG A 166 12.98 3.94 16.86
CA ARG A 166 13.59 2.84 17.64
C ARG A 166 15.03 2.61 17.20
N TYR A 167 15.85 2.03 18.07
CA TYR A 167 17.12 1.45 17.64
C TYR A 167 16.83 0.31 16.67
N TRP A 168 17.73 0.07 15.72
CA TRP A 168 17.62 -1.10 14.85
C TRP A 168 17.88 -2.37 15.66
N ASN A 169 18.88 -2.29 16.54
CA ASN A 169 19.19 -3.32 17.52
C ASN A 169 20.01 -2.69 18.64
N ASP A 170 19.53 -2.76 19.88
CA ASP A 170 20.17 -2.22 21.09
C ASP A 170 20.60 -3.30 22.08
N ASN A 171 20.37 -4.58 21.79
CA ASN A 171 20.71 -5.68 22.69
C ASN A 171 22.06 -6.35 22.35
N THR A 172 22.56 -6.20 21.12
CA THR A 172 23.78 -6.86 20.62
C THR A 172 24.50 -6.01 19.57
N ASN A 173 25.80 -6.23 19.39
CA ASN A 173 26.58 -5.55 18.34
C ASN A 173 26.45 -6.26 16.98
N THR A 174 25.24 -6.34 16.46
CA THR A 174 24.99 -6.97 15.16
C THR A 174 24.10 -6.12 14.26
N GLY A 175 24.52 -5.99 13.01
CA GLY A 175 23.79 -5.48 11.86
C GLY A 175 23.19 -6.62 11.03
N ASP A 176 23.11 -7.83 11.58
CA ASP A 176 22.39 -8.95 10.99
C ASP A 176 21.00 -9.07 11.60
N TRP A 177 19.98 -8.97 10.76
CA TRP A 177 18.58 -8.87 11.19
C TRP A 177 18.09 -10.16 11.83
N GLU A 178 18.67 -11.31 11.46
CA GLU A 178 18.33 -12.60 12.07
C GLU A 178 18.54 -12.54 13.59
N TYR A 179 19.63 -11.89 14.01
CA TYR A 179 20.08 -11.76 15.39
C TYR A 179 19.70 -10.43 16.04
N ALA A 180 18.96 -9.57 15.34
CA ALA A 180 18.53 -8.26 15.85
C ALA A 180 17.37 -8.39 16.86
N GLY A 181 17.65 -8.75 18.11
CA GLY A 181 16.59 -9.13 19.05
C GLY A 181 15.78 -8.00 19.69
N SER A 182 15.98 -6.71 19.35
CA SER A 182 15.10 -5.65 19.88
C SER A 182 14.03 -5.18 18.91
N LEU A 183 14.41 -4.64 17.74
CA LEU A 183 13.41 -4.18 16.78
C LEU A 183 12.64 -5.34 16.13
N LYS A 184 13.31 -6.43 15.73
CA LYS A 184 12.67 -7.60 15.13
C LYS A 184 11.65 -8.23 16.08
N ASP A 185 12.02 -8.40 17.34
CA ASP A 185 11.19 -9.03 18.35
C ASP A 185 10.02 -8.12 18.76
N TYR A 186 10.25 -6.81 18.83
CA TYR A 186 9.15 -5.86 18.99
C TYR A 186 8.16 -5.93 17.82
N LEU A 187 8.65 -5.98 16.56
CA LEU A 187 7.80 -6.04 15.37
C LEU A 187 6.98 -7.33 15.30
N ASN A 188 7.59 -8.48 15.60
CA ASN A 188 6.95 -9.79 15.50
C ASN A 188 6.24 -10.24 16.78
N GLY A 189 6.48 -9.57 17.91
CA GLY A 189 5.79 -9.76 19.17
C GLY A 189 4.77 -8.64 19.40
N THR A 190 5.17 -7.62 20.16
CA THR A 190 4.28 -6.54 20.63
C THR A 190 3.46 -5.90 19.50
N TYR A 191 4.12 -5.49 18.41
CA TYR A 191 3.44 -4.83 17.30
C TYR A 191 2.48 -5.77 16.56
N TYR A 192 2.95 -6.96 16.15
CA TYR A 192 2.11 -7.93 15.45
C TYR A 192 0.89 -8.35 16.29
N ASN A 193 1.08 -8.61 17.58
CA ASN A 193 0.00 -9.03 18.47
C ASN A 193 -1.07 -7.94 18.66
N GLY A 194 -0.67 -6.67 18.60
CA GLY A 194 -1.55 -5.51 18.66
C GLY A 194 -2.39 -5.25 17.39
N LEU A 195 -2.13 -5.95 16.28
CA LEU A 195 -2.95 -5.84 15.07
C LEU A 195 -4.34 -6.47 15.27
N VAL A 196 -5.35 -5.90 14.61
CA VAL A 196 -6.71 -6.46 14.61
C VAL A 196 -6.74 -7.85 13.95
N SER A 197 -7.61 -8.74 14.43
CA SER A 197 -7.65 -10.15 14.01
C SER A 197 -7.77 -10.35 12.51
N ASN A 198 -8.61 -9.57 11.84
CA ASN A 198 -8.76 -9.65 10.38
C ASN A 198 -7.43 -9.38 9.65
N SER A 199 -6.72 -8.33 10.07
CA SER A 199 -5.41 -7.98 9.48
C SER A 199 -4.34 -9.02 9.77
N LYS A 200 -4.32 -9.61 10.97
CA LYS A 200 -3.43 -10.72 11.30
C LYS A 200 -3.64 -11.95 10.41
N ASN A 201 -4.90 -12.23 10.05
CA ASN A 201 -5.25 -13.39 9.23
C ASN A 201 -4.81 -13.23 7.77
N MET A 202 -4.73 -11.98 7.27
CA MET A 202 -4.23 -11.67 5.93
C MET A 202 -2.70 -11.70 5.81
N ILE A 203 -1.95 -11.65 6.92
CA ILE A 203 -0.47 -11.65 6.88
C ILE A 203 0.07 -13.07 6.68
N GLU A 204 0.97 -13.21 5.72
CA GLU A 204 1.75 -14.42 5.48
C GLU A 204 3.06 -14.38 6.28
N THR A 205 3.46 -15.53 6.86
CA THR A 205 4.81 -15.67 7.44
C THR A 205 5.77 -15.96 6.32
N ILE A 206 6.65 -15.03 5.94
CA ILE A 206 7.58 -15.24 4.82
C ILE A 206 9.02 -15.49 5.27
N THR A 207 9.85 -15.98 4.35
CA THR A 207 11.30 -16.04 4.52
C THR A 207 11.93 -14.75 3.99
N TRP A 208 12.34 -13.88 4.92
CA TRP A 208 13.08 -12.66 4.60
C TRP A 208 14.51 -13.02 4.21
N LYS A 209 14.98 -12.52 3.06
CA LYS A 209 16.38 -12.63 2.65
C LYS A 209 17.18 -11.51 3.31
N LEU A 210 18.30 -11.83 3.95
CA LEU A 210 19.06 -10.87 4.77
C LEU A 210 20.48 -10.68 4.22
N GLY A 211 20.61 -10.65 2.90
CA GLY A 211 21.86 -10.26 2.25
C GLY A 211 22.23 -8.82 2.62
N LYS A 212 23.54 -8.57 2.75
CA LYS A 212 24.08 -7.29 3.21
C LYS A 212 24.47 -6.41 2.02
N THR A 213 24.35 -5.10 2.16
CA THR A 213 24.81 -4.15 1.13
C THR A 213 26.34 -4.00 1.17
N PRO A 214 27.05 -4.07 0.03
CA PRO A 214 28.50 -3.84 -0.03
C PRO A 214 28.90 -2.40 0.33
N THR A 215 30.02 -2.27 1.03
CA THR A 215 30.33 -1.11 1.89
C THR A 215 31.06 0.03 1.24
N ALA A 216 31.69 -0.14 0.07
CA ALA A 216 32.55 0.90 -0.49
C ALA A 216 31.68 2.11 -0.93
N GLY A 217 31.43 3.02 0.00
CA GLY A 217 30.76 4.30 -0.19
C GLY A 217 29.27 4.26 -0.54
N PHE A 218 28.59 3.11 -0.46
CA PHE A 218 27.29 2.95 -1.13
C PHE A 218 27.35 3.36 -2.62
N ASN A 219 28.53 3.21 -3.23
CA ASN A 219 28.85 3.60 -4.61
C ASN A 219 28.40 2.55 -5.63
N ASN A 220 27.41 1.75 -5.27
CA ASN A 220 26.82 0.77 -6.15
C ASN A 220 25.65 1.40 -6.90
N PRO A 221 25.48 1.12 -8.20
CA PRO A 221 24.32 1.57 -8.94
C PRO A 221 23.05 0.90 -8.42
N ILE A 222 21.92 1.61 -8.44
CA ILE A 222 20.60 1.13 -7.93
C ILE A 222 20.27 -0.30 -8.39
N ASN A 223 20.57 -0.62 -9.65
CA ASN A 223 20.23 -1.91 -10.25
C ASN A 223 20.86 -3.14 -9.57
N VAL A 224 21.89 -3.00 -8.72
CA VAL A 224 22.47 -4.13 -7.94
C VAL A 224 21.91 -4.27 -6.53
N ALA A 225 21.01 -3.39 -6.09
CA ALA A 225 20.49 -3.38 -4.71
C ALA A 225 19.76 -4.69 -4.40
N TYR A 226 18.86 -5.08 -5.29
CA TYR A 226 18.03 -6.26 -5.11
C TYR A 226 18.83 -7.56 -5.07
N SER A 227 19.82 -7.72 -5.95
CA SER A 227 20.64 -8.93 -5.98
C SER A 227 21.55 -9.01 -4.75
N SER A 228 22.07 -7.88 -4.26
CA SER A 228 22.91 -7.83 -3.05
C SER A 228 22.16 -8.26 -1.79
N GLU A 229 20.91 -7.82 -1.63
CA GLU A 229 20.02 -8.20 -0.51
C GLU A 229 19.66 -9.69 -0.49
N ARG A 230 19.95 -10.39 -1.59
CA ARG A 230 19.52 -11.77 -1.87
C ARG A 230 20.67 -12.67 -2.30
N ALA A 231 21.91 -12.24 -2.09
CA ALA A 231 23.10 -12.99 -2.49
C ALA A 231 23.10 -14.41 -1.89
N SER A 232 23.63 -15.37 -2.66
CA SER A 232 23.71 -16.77 -2.24
C SER A 232 24.49 -16.92 -0.94
N GLY A 233 23.99 -17.75 -0.02
CA GLY A 233 24.58 -17.95 1.31
C GLY A 233 24.24 -16.87 2.34
N ALA A 234 23.46 -15.85 1.98
CA ALA A 234 22.96 -14.87 2.95
C ALA A 234 22.00 -15.53 3.96
N SER A 235 22.07 -15.08 5.21
CA SER A 235 21.13 -15.44 6.26
C SER A 235 19.68 -15.17 5.85
N THR A 236 18.76 -15.92 6.45
CA THR A 236 17.33 -15.72 6.25
C THR A 236 16.61 -15.85 7.58
N THR A 237 15.45 -15.20 7.70
CA THR A 237 14.61 -15.39 8.88
C THR A 237 13.14 -15.52 8.47
N SER A 238 12.43 -16.41 9.15
CA SER A 238 10.99 -16.58 8.97
C SER A 238 10.26 -15.65 9.92
N ALA A 239 9.53 -14.66 9.38
CA ALA A 239 8.87 -13.64 10.18
C ALA A 239 7.64 -13.07 9.44
N LYS A 240 6.69 -12.52 10.20
CA LYS A 240 5.46 -11.91 9.66
C LYS A 240 5.62 -10.42 9.37
N VAL A 241 6.37 -9.73 10.22
CA VAL A 241 6.60 -8.29 10.13
C VAL A 241 8.09 -8.01 9.97
N GLY A 242 8.43 -7.17 9.00
CA GLY A 242 9.79 -6.72 8.73
C GLY A 242 9.83 -5.22 8.45
N LEU A 243 10.87 -4.81 7.75
CA LEU A 243 11.07 -3.45 7.25
C LEU A 243 11.18 -3.49 5.73
N ILE A 244 11.21 -2.33 5.09
CA ILE A 244 11.53 -2.27 3.67
C ILE A 244 12.97 -2.70 3.44
N TYR A 245 13.27 -3.17 2.24
CA TYR A 245 14.63 -3.27 1.74
C TYR A 245 15.11 -1.93 1.18
N PRO A 246 16.43 -1.65 1.16
CA PRO A 246 16.97 -0.54 0.36
C PRO A 246 16.45 -0.53 -1.08
N SER A 247 16.37 -1.69 -1.74
CA SER A 247 15.84 -1.83 -3.09
C SER A 247 14.38 -1.38 -3.21
N ASP A 248 13.54 -1.62 -2.21
CA ASP A 248 12.15 -1.14 -2.23
C ASP A 248 12.09 0.39 -2.30
N TYR A 249 12.97 1.08 -1.57
CA TYR A 249 13.10 2.53 -1.64
C TYR A 249 13.68 2.97 -2.98
N LEU A 250 14.82 2.43 -3.40
CA LEU A 250 15.53 2.91 -4.58
C LEU A 250 14.72 2.74 -5.88
N TYR A 251 13.95 1.66 -6.00
CA TYR A 251 13.05 1.39 -7.13
C TYR A 251 11.70 2.13 -7.06
N ALA A 252 11.37 2.81 -5.96
CA ALA A 252 10.12 3.56 -5.87
C ALA A 252 10.14 4.90 -6.62
N ALA A 253 11.32 5.36 -7.07
CA ALA A 253 11.41 6.51 -7.98
C ALA A 253 11.04 6.12 -9.41
N LEU A 254 10.38 7.06 -10.11
CA LEU A 254 10.02 6.93 -11.52
C LEU A 254 11.26 6.64 -12.38
N VAL A 255 11.27 5.50 -13.08
CA VAL A 255 12.45 5.05 -13.85
C VAL A 255 12.82 6.03 -14.96
N ASP A 256 11.83 6.68 -15.56
CA ASP A 256 12.01 7.69 -16.63
C ASP A 256 12.86 8.89 -16.18
N THR A 257 12.91 9.16 -14.86
CA THR A 257 13.70 10.25 -14.26
C THR A 257 14.91 9.77 -13.46
N CYS A 258 15.00 8.46 -13.22
CA CYS A 258 15.97 7.87 -12.31
C CYS A 258 16.74 6.75 -13.03
N ASN A 259 17.89 7.08 -13.63
CA ASN A 259 18.71 6.08 -14.32
C ASN A 259 19.39 5.12 -13.33
N ARG A 260 18.77 3.96 -13.14
CA ARG A 260 19.13 2.96 -12.12
C ARG A 260 20.51 2.31 -12.32
N SER A 261 21.10 2.39 -13.52
CA SER A 261 22.44 1.83 -13.79
C SER A 261 23.57 2.82 -13.52
N GLN A 262 23.26 4.11 -13.37
CA GLN A 262 24.25 5.19 -13.19
C GLN A 262 24.18 5.84 -11.81
N ILE A 263 22.99 5.87 -11.20
CA ILE A 263 22.78 6.55 -9.93
C ILE A 263 23.16 5.62 -8.78
N LEU A 264 24.01 6.13 -7.89
CA LEU A 264 24.51 5.41 -6.74
C LEU A 264 23.61 5.63 -5.53
N TYR A 265 23.64 4.75 -4.52
CA TYR A 265 22.73 4.92 -3.38
C TYR A 265 23.13 6.13 -2.52
N SER A 266 24.43 6.43 -2.46
CA SER A 266 24.98 7.59 -1.75
C SER A 266 24.63 8.93 -2.39
N THR A 267 24.45 8.97 -3.71
CA THR A 267 24.16 10.18 -4.49
C THR A 267 22.69 10.29 -4.92
N TYR A 268 21.83 9.40 -4.41
CA TYR A 268 20.40 9.37 -4.70
C TYR A 268 19.67 10.69 -4.34
N ASN A 269 20.16 11.39 -3.32
CA ASN A 269 19.66 12.70 -2.89
C ASN A 269 20.02 13.84 -3.86
N THR A 270 21.08 13.70 -4.65
CA THR A 270 21.51 14.74 -5.61
C THR A 270 21.10 14.43 -7.04
N SER A 271 20.58 13.23 -7.31
CA SER A 271 20.19 12.81 -8.65
C SER A 271 18.80 13.29 -9.09
N GLY A 272 18.00 13.82 -8.17
CA GLY A 272 16.59 14.14 -8.40
C GLY A 272 15.63 12.95 -8.29
N CYS A 273 16.12 11.71 -8.16
CA CYS A 273 15.27 10.51 -8.01
C CYS A 273 14.34 10.59 -6.80
N TYR A 274 14.85 11.04 -5.66
CA TYR A 274 14.09 11.10 -4.42
C TYR A 274 12.86 12.03 -4.51
N ASN A 275 12.92 13.06 -5.37
CA ASN A 275 11.78 13.96 -5.65
C ASN A 275 10.65 13.28 -6.44
N GLN A 276 10.91 12.10 -7.00
CA GLN A 276 9.94 11.29 -7.75
C GLN A 276 9.66 9.97 -7.03
N ASN A 277 9.95 9.88 -5.74
CA ASN A 277 9.88 8.66 -4.95
C ASN A 277 8.79 8.75 -3.87
N TRP A 278 7.72 7.97 -4.01
CA TRP A 278 6.61 7.98 -3.06
C TRP A 278 6.92 7.43 -1.66
N LEU A 279 8.04 6.71 -1.49
CA LEU A 279 8.52 6.23 -0.19
C LEU A 279 9.38 7.27 0.54
N PHE A 280 9.83 8.31 -0.14
CA PHE A 280 10.55 9.40 0.51
C PHE A 280 9.61 10.22 1.40
N ASN A 281 10.01 10.47 2.64
CA ASN A 281 9.14 11.11 3.66
C ASN A 281 9.84 12.21 4.49
N ASN A 282 10.97 12.76 4.02
CA ASN A 282 11.82 13.76 4.72
C ASN A 282 12.34 13.35 6.11
N GLY A 283 12.06 12.14 6.58
CA GLY A 283 12.53 11.59 7.85
C GLY A 283 13.49 10.43 7.60
N ALA A 284 14.46 10.25 8.50
CA ALA A 284 15.32 9.09 8.43
C ALA A 284 14.60 7.86 9.02
N TYR A 285 14.71 6.70 8.35
CA TYR A 285 14.04 5.46 8.75
C TYR A 285 14.84 4.21 8.41
N TRP A 286 14.67 3.19 9.25
CA TRP A 286 15.38 1.91 9.10
C TRP A 286 14.91 1.10 7.90
N THR A 287 15.86 0.41 7.27
CA THR A 287 15.57 -0.72 6.38
C THR A 287 15.96 -2.03 7.08
N ILE A 288 15.62 -3.17 6.49
CA ILE A 288 15.92 -4.50 7.07
C ILE A 288 17.39 -4.94 6.86
N THR A 289 18.14 -4.25 6.00
CA THR A 289 19.43 -4.74 5.50
C THR A 289 20.61 -4.25 6.33
N GLY A 290 21.52 -5.16 6.65
CA GLY A 290 22.83 -4.87 7.26
C GLY A 290 23.88 -4.35 6.27
N ASN A 291 24.99 -3.84 6.80
CA ASN A 291 26.17 -3.48 6.01
C ASN A 291 27.21 -4.62 6.00
N LEU A 292 27.74 -4.96 4.81
CA LEU A 292 28.63 -6.10 4.64
C LEU A 292 30.01 -5.94 5.33
N ALA A 293 30.60 -4.74 5.34
CA ALA A 293 31.95 -4.53 5.94
C ALA A 293 31.90 -4.00 7.36
N SER A 294 30.72 -3.91 7.98
CA SER A 294 30.64 -3.62 9.40
C SER A 294 29.54 -4.45 10.04
N ASN A 295 29.97 -5.46 10.82
CA ASN A 295 29.11 -6.41 11.47
C ASN A 295 28.08 -5.80 12.43
N GLY A 296 28.21 -4.53 12.84
CA GLY A 296 27.29 -3.84 13.74
C GLY A 296 26.44 -2.74 13.09
N GLN A 297 26.52 -2.57 11.76
CA GLN A 297 25.81 -1.50 11.06
C GLN A 297 24.57 -1.98 10.32
N ALA A 298 23.51 -1.18 10.41
CA ALA A 298 22.28 -1.34 9.66
C ALA A 298 22.12 -0.20 8.67
N THR A 299 21.44 -0.47 7.55
CA THR A 299 21.17 0.53 6.53
C THR A 299 19.87 1.29 6.83
N PHE A 300 19.82 2.55 6.42
CA PHE A 300 18.68 3.43 6.60
C PHE A 300 18.55 4.37 5.41
N VAL A 301 17.33 4.85 5.18
CA VAL A 301 17.10 6.00 4.29
C VAL A 301 17.30 7.25 5.14
N SER A 302 18.19 8.13 4.69
CA SER A 302 18.50 9.39 5.35
C SER A 302 17.41 10.43 5.08
N SER A 303 17.31 11.46 5.93
CA SER A 303 16.34 12.56 5.77
C SER A 303 16.54 13.35 4.47
N ASN A 304 17.75 13.33 3.91
CA ASN A 304 18.04 13.92 2.60
C ASN A 304 17.74 12.99 1.42
N GLY A 305 17.33 11.74 1.66
CA GLY A 305 16.95 10.77 0.63
C GLY A 305 18.08 9.84 0.17
N SER A 306 19.32 9.97 0.65
CA SER A 306 20.35 8.95 0.35
C SER A 306 20.13 7.68 1.18
N VAL A 307 20.65 6.55 0.70
CA VAL A 307 20.77 5.33 1.54
C VAL A 307 22.16 5.30 2.14
N SER A 308 22.24 5.08 3.44
CA SER A 308 23.48 5.02 4.20
C SER A 308 23.43 3.91 5.25
N SER A 309 24.49 3.77 6.04
CA SER A 309 24.49 2.91 7.23
C SER A 309 25.09 3.60 8.44
N THR A 310 24.72 3.10 9.59
CA THR A 310 25.23 3.53 10.89
C THR A 310 25.10 2.39 11.88
N LEU A 311 25.75 2.53 13.03
CA LEU A 311 25.71 1.50 14.07
C LEU A 311 24.27 1.32 14.55
N ALA A 312 23.80 0.07 14.51
CA ALA A 312 22.42 -0.33 14.77
C ALA A 312 21.88 0.13 16.14
N ARG A 313 22.79 0.31 17.11
CA ARG A 313 22.52 0.70 18.49
C ARG A 313 22.75 2.18 18.82
N ASN A 314 23.33 2.95 17.90
CA ASN A 314 23.76 4.31 18.24
C ASN A 314 22.64 5.32 18.12
N ILE A 315 21.70 5.10 17.21
CA ILE A 315 20.66 6.07 16.89
C ILE A 315 19.29 5.40 16.81
N LYS A 316 18.25 6.17 17.10
CA LYS A 316 16.88 5.77 16.81
C LYS A 316 16.46 6.36 15.48
N GLN A 317 15.86 5.55 14.61
CA GLN A 317 15.26 6.01 13.36
C GLN A 317 13.79 5.63 13.32
N ASN A 318 13.02 6.30 12.47
CA ASN A 318 11.62 5.97 12.26
C ASN A 318 11.48 4.51 11.79
N VAL A 319 10.35 3.91 12.16
CA VAL A 319 10.03 2.52 11.84
C VAL A 319 8.72 2.48 11.09
N PHE A 320 8.76 1.91 9.89
CA PHE A 320 7.60 1.65 9.05
C PHE A 320 7.47 0.12 8.89
N PRO A 321 6.58 -0.52 9.66
CA PRO A 321 6.31 -1.94 9.57
C PRO A 321 5.89 -2.35 8.17
N VAL A 322 6.44 -3.48 7.72
CA VAL A 322 6.17 -4.08 6.42
C VAL A 322 5.67 -5.49 6.59
N VAL A 323 4.64 -5.85 5.83
CA VAL A 323 4.08 -7.21 5.82
C VAL A 323 3.86 -7.69 4.38
N TYR A 324 3.84 -9.01 4.21
CA TYR A 324 3.35 -9.65 3.00
C TYR A 324 1.93 -10.16 3.24
N LEU A 325 1.02 -9.83 2.34
CA LEU A 325 -0.34 -10.33 2.34
C LEU A 325 -0.39 -11.70 1.64
N LYS A 326 -1.20 -12.62 2.17
CA LYS A 326 -1.46 -13.93 1.57
C LYS A 326 -1.99 -13.80 0.15
N ALA A 327 -1.68 -14.79 -0.70
CA ALA A 327 -2.18 -14.84 -2.08
C ALA A 327 -3.72 -14.92 -2.16
N THR A 328 -4.37 -15.34 -1.08
CA THR A 328 -5.84 -15.42 -0.97
C THR A 328 -6.50 -14.09 -0.62
N THR A 329 -5.74 -13.04 -0.27
CA THR A 329 -6.31 -11.72 0.05
C THR A 329 -6.97 -11.12 -1.18
N LEU A 330 -8.23 -10.73 -1.03
CA LEU A 330 -9.08 -10.29 -2.13
C LEU A 330 -9.11 -8.77 -2.26
N LYS A 331 -9.16 -8.24 -3.48
CA LYS A 331 -9.44 -6.84 -3.75
C LYS A 331 -10.96 -6.61 -3.73
N MET A 332 -11.45 -6.02 -2.66
CA MET A 332 -12.87 -5.81 -2.39
C MET A 332 -13.42 -4.48 -2.87
N ASP A 333 -12.62 -3.41 -2.97
CA ASP A 333 -13.03 -2.13 -3.58
C ASP A 333 -11.81 -1.19 -3.76
N GLY A 334 -12.05 0.08 -4.08
CA GLY A 334 -11.08 1.15 -4.09
C GLY A 334 -10.34 1.31 -5.41
N THR A 335 -9.84 2.51 -5.66
CA THR A 335 -9.02 2.86 -6.83
C THR A 335 -7.53 2.95 -6.50
N GLY A 336 -7.15 2.84 -5.22
CA GLY A 336 -5.76 2.96 -4.77
C GLY A 336 -5.33 4.40 -4.53
N THR A 337 -6.22 5.39 -4.68
CA THR A 337 -5.93 6.79 -4.30
C THR A 337 -5.99 6.96 -2.78
N SER A 338 -5.40 8.01 -2.22
CA SER A 338 -5.49 8.28 -0.76
C SER A 338 -6.93 8.50 -0.29
N ALA A 339 -7.76 9.15 -1.13
CA ALA A 339 -9.17 9.38 -0.86
C ALA A 339 -10.05 8.12 -1.07
N ASN A 340 -9.63 7.20 -1.93
CA ASN A 340 -10.33 5.96 -2.22
C ASN A 340 -9.34 4.77 -2.29
N PRO A 341 -8.73 4.39 -1.14
CA PRO A 341 -7.73 3.34 -1.08
C PRO A 341 -8.34 1.98 -1.42
N TYR A 342 -7.51 1.04 -1.86
CA TYR A 342 -7.96 -0.35 -2.03
C TYR A 342 -8.51 -0.89 -0.71
N ILE A 343 -9.67 -1.53 -0.78
CA ILE A 343 -10.29 -2.25 0.32
C ILE A 343 -10.00 -3.73 0.10
N ILE A 344 -9.53 -4.42 1.14
CA ILE A 344 -9.06 -5.81 1.08
C ILE A 344 -9.66 -6.63 2.21
N GLU A 345 -9.88 -7.91 1.95
CA GLU A 345 -10.39 -8.90 2.90
C GLU A 345 -9.63 -10.23 2.79
#